data_AF-A0A516Q3D2-F1
#
_entry.id   AF-A0A516Q3D2-F1
#
_cell.length_a   1.000
_cell.length_b   1.000
_cell.length_c   1.000
_cell.angle_alpha   90.00
_cell.angle_beta   90.00
_cell.angle_gamma   90.00
#
_symmetry.space_group_name_H-M   'P 1'
#
loop_
_entity.id
_entity.type
_entity.pdbx_description
1 polymer ?
#
loop_
_entity_poly.entity_id
_entity_poly.type
_entity_poly.pdbx_seq_one_letter_code
_entity_poly.pdbx_strand_id
1 'polypeptide(L)'
;MRTQDSTDVKALPTRRRIGALIGAAVSGAVLLGGCAQSPADVAVVDGTSITRDQLNTAEAGAQQVSDLSRDQVLSVLIQGQVALDTAAKRGITITDADRDAQLNPAVLQIADAHELAYDLADVQLITKKIGEDEFKKELEQADVTVNPRYGSWDPKQSLTVIPGTGSLSDVAKTRPQQ
;
A
#
# COMPACT_ATOMS: atom_id res chain seq x y z
N MET A 1 20.06 -77.27 -29.34
CA MET A 1 19.64 -77.22 -27.92
C MET A 1 18.43 -76.31 -27.84
N ARG A 2 17.17 -76.82 -27.78
CA ARG A 2 16.40 -77.21 -26.55
C ARG A 2 16.42 -76.08 -25.50
N THR A 3 15.33 -75.50 -25.00
CA THR A 3 13.91 -75.91 -24.84
C THR A 3 13.00 -74.69 -24.59
N GLN A 4 11.71 -74.82 -24.95
CA GLN A 4 10.54 -74.00 -24.55
C GLN A 4 10.20 -74.09 -23.06
N ASP A 5 9.52 -73.07 -22.50
CA ASP A 5 8.18 -73.14 -21.85
C ASP A 5 7.69 -71.71 -21.49
N SER A 6 6.55 -71.21 -22.02
CA SER A 6 5.18 -71.18 -21.44
C SER A 6 5.06 -70.29 -20.18
N THR A 7 4.11 -69.37 -20.00
CA THR A 7 2.73 -69.21 -20.51
C THR A 7 2.13 -67.86 -20.05
N ASP A 8 1.15 -67.36 -20.83
CA ASP A 8 -0.03 -66.55 -20.44
C ASP A 8 0.18 -65.08 -19.96
N VAL A 9 -0.62 -64.05 -20.31
CA VAL A 9 -2.09 -63.98 -20.47
C VAL A 9 -2.49 -62.81 -21.41
N LYS A 10 -3.56 -63.05 -22.19
CA LYS A 10 -4.64 -62.13 -22.65
C LYS A 10 -4.43 -61.09 -23.78
N ALA A 11 -4.93 -61.49 -24.96
CA ALA A 11 -5.98 -60.84 -25.77
C ALA A 11 -5.84 -59.36 -26.24
N LEU A 12 -5.28 -59.23 -27.46
CA LEU A 12 -5.71 -58.49 -28.68
C LEU A 12 -7.07 -57.72 -28.69
N PRO A 13 -7.39 -56.97 -29.77
CA PRO A 13 -6.71 -55.85 -30.45
C PRO A 13 -7.68 -54.62 -30.47
N THR A 14 -7.34 -53.42 -30.97
CA THR A 14 -7.73 -53.01 -32.34
C THR A 14 -7.56 -51.49 -32.45
N ARG A 15 -6.96 -51.09 -33.56
CA ARG A 15 -6.67 -49.72 -33.98
C ARG A 15 -7.95 -48.91 -34.23
N ARG A 16 -7.91 -47.62 -33.89
CA ARG A 16 -8.53 -46.58 -34.75
C ARG A 16 -7.65 -45.33 -34.71
N ARG A 17 -7.08 -45.01 -35.88
CA ARG A 17 -6.45 -43.73 -36.18
C ARG A 17 -7.55 -42.72 -36.56
N ILE A 18 -7.13 -41.45 -36.52
CA ILE A 18 -7.66 -40.27 -37.25
C ILE A 18 -8.55 -39.36 -36.39
N GLY A 19 -8.12 -38.09 -36.32
CA GLY A 19 -9.01 -36.96 -36.07
C GLY A 19 -8.41 -35.88 -35.17
N ALA A 20 -7.52 -35.05 -35.72
CA ALA A 20 -7.30 -33.71 -35.19
C ALA A 20 -8.64 -32.95 -35.15
N LEU A 21 -8.80 -31.95 -34.26
CA LEU A 21 -9.43 -30.64 -34.52
C LEU A 21 -9.61 -29.84 -33.21
N ILE A 22 -9.12 -28.59 -33.26
CA ILE A 22 -9.75 -27.36 -32.73
C ILE A 22 -9.70 -27.10 -31.21
N GLY A 23 -8.85 -26.12 -30.86
CA GLY A 23 -9.22 -24.87 -30.17
C GLY A 23 -10.10 -24.94 -28.92
N ALA A 24 -9.50 -24.67 -27.77
CA ALA A 24 -10.22 -24.17 -26.60
C ALA A 24 -9.45 -22.97 -26.03
N ALA A 25 -10.17 -21.85 -25.94
CA ALA A 25 -9.71 -20.57 -25.44
C ALA A 25 -8.99 -20.71 -24.09
N VAL A 26 -7.79 -20.14 -23.97
CA VAL A 26 -7.19 -19.87 -22.66
C VAL A 26 -7.97 -18.70 -22.08
N SER A 27 -8.97 -19.05 -21.27
CA SER A 27 -9.74 -18.13 -20.45
C SER A 27 -8.80 -17.20 -19.69
N GLY A 28 -8.97 -15.90 -19.90
CA GLY A 28 -8.38 -14.88 -19.04
C GLY A 28 -8.93 -15.06 -17.62
N ALA A 29 -8.16 -15.71 -16.76
CA ALA A 29 -8.34 -15.60 -15.33
C ALA A 29 -7.79 -14.22 -14.93
N VAL A 30 -8.63 -13.20 -15.00
CA VAL A 30 -8.41 -11.96 -14.24
C VAL A 30 -8.55 -12.38 -12.78
N LEU A 31 -7.43 -12.74 -12.17
CA LEU A 31 -7.32 -12.83 -10.72
C LEU A 31 -7.50 -11.39 -10.22
N LEU A 32 -8.73 -11.02 -9.90
CA LEU A 32 -9.02 -9.90 -8.99
C LEU A 32 -8.57 -10.32 -7.59
N GLY A 33 -7.27 -10.58 -7.43
CA GLY A 33 -6.61 -10.67 -6.15
C GLY A 33 -6.48 -9.25 -5.62
N GLY A 34 -7.59 -8.65 -5.23
CA GLY A 34 -7.53 -7.51 -4.33
C GLY A 34 -6.81 -7.98 -3.08
N CYS A 35 -5.66 -7.38 -2.77
CA CYS A 35 -5.00 -7.56 -1.48
C CYS A 35 -6.08 -7.38 -0.40
N ALA A 36 -6.45 -8.46 0.29
CA ALA A 36 -7.44 -8.39 1.33
C ALA A 36 -6.87 -7.51 2.44
N GLN A 37 -7.41 -6.31 2.61
CA GLN A 37 -7.13 -5.41 3.72
C GLN A 37 -7.25 -6.24 5.01
N SER A 38 -6.13 -6.41 5.72
CA SER A 38 -6.14 -7.07 7.02
C SER A 38 -6.90 -6.17 7.99
N PRO A 39 -7.68 -6.72 8.94
CA PRO A 39 -8.28 -5.91 10.02
C PRO A 39 -7.26 -5.12 10.85
N ALA A 40 -5.97 -5.47 10.76
CA ALA A 40 -4.88 -4.77 11.41
C ALA A 40 -4.37 -3.53 10.65
N ASP A 41 -4.68 -3.43 9.35
CA ASP A 41 -4.25 -2.34 8.49
C ASP A 41 -5.01 -1.06 8.83
N VAL A 42 -4.29 0.06 8.78
CA VAL A 42 -4.82 1.40 9.02
C VAL A 42 -5.31 2.00 7.71
N ALA A 43 -4.57 1.79 6.64
CA ALA A 43 -4.95 2.16 5.30
C ALA A 43 -4.30 1.20 4.29
N VAL A 44 -4.87 1.11 3.10
CA VAL A 44 -4.24 0.50 1.93
C VAL A 44 -4.23 1.53 0.81
N VAL A 45 -3.08 1.67 0.15
CA VAL A 45 -2.84 2.59 -0.98
C VAL A 45 -2.35 1.75 -2.16
N ASP A 46 -3.12 1.70 -3.24
CA ASP A 46 -2.80 0.91 -4.45
C ASP A 46 -2.41 -0.57 -4.15
N GLY A 47 -3.01 -1.14 -3.10
CA GLY A 47 -2.74 -2.51 -2.65
C GLY A 47 -1.60 -2.66 -1.63
N THR A 48 -0.88 -1.59 -1.31
CA THR A 48 0.16 -1.54 -0.26
C THR A 48 -0.46 -1.17 1.08
N SER A 49 -0.25 -2.00 2.11
CA SER A 49 -0.76 -1.75 3.46
C SER A 49 0.12 -0.76 4.24
N ILE A 50 -0.54 0.20 4.89
CA ILE A 50 -0.03 1.00 5.99
C ILE A 50 -0.54 0.35 7.29
N THR A 51 0.39 -0.23 8.03
CA THR A 51 0.10 -0.98 9.25
C THR A 51 -0.07 -0.08 10.47
N ARG A 52 -0.66 -0.64 11.54
CA ARG A 52 -0.78 0.07 12.83
C ARG A 52 0.58 0.38 13.45
N ASP A 53 1.55 -0.51 13.30
CA ASP A 53 2.86 -0.33 13.90
C ASP A 53 3.62 0.79 13.18
N GLN A 54 3.54 0.86 11.84
CA GLN A 54 4.07 2.00 11.09
C GLN A 54 3.44 3.32 11.55
N LEU A 55 2.12 3.39 11.69
CA LEU A 55 1.46 4.61 12.20
C LEU A 55 1.94 4.96 13.62
N ASN A 56 2.05 3.99 14.53
CA ASN A 56 2.48 4.24 15.90
C ASN A 56 3.93 4.72 15.97
N THR A 57 4.84 4.12 15.21
CA THR A 57 6.24 4.54 15.14
C THR A 57 6.34 5.94 14.55
N ALA A 58 5.66 6.21 13.44
CA ALA A 58 5.65 7.52 12.82
C ALA A 58 5.07 8.59 13.77
N GLU A 59 4.03 8.26 14.54
CA GLU A 59 3.46 9.15 15.56
C GLU A 59 4.45 9.44 16.70
N ALA A 60 5.17 8.43 17.19
CA ALA A 60 6.21 8.61 18.20
C ALA A 60 7.39 9.45 17.69
N GLY A 61 7.78 9.27 16.42
CA GLY A 61 8.77 10.10 15.77
C GLY A 61 8.30 11.54 15.58
N ALA A 62 7.08 11.72 15.07
CA ALA A 62 6.48 13.03 14.85
C ALA A 62 6.50 13.87 16.12
N GLN A 63 6.08 13.32 17.26
CA GLN A 63 6.05 13.99 18.57
C GLN A 63 7.40 14.53 19.06
N GLN A 64 8.51 14.03 18.51
CA GLN A 64 9.86 14.49 18.87
C GLN A 64 10.33 15.66 18.01
N VAL A 65 9.74 15.86 16.83
CA VAL A 65 10.21 16.83 15.83
C VAL A 65 9.14 17.85 15.41
N SER A 66 7.87 17.58 15.73
CA SER A 66 6.70 18.33 15.30
C SER A 66 5.50 18.04 16.19
N ASP A 67 4.46 18.87 16.12
CA ASP A 67 3.20 18.65 16.85
C ASP A 67 2.10 18.09 15.93
N LEU A 68 2.45 17.17 15.02
CA LEU A 68 1.48 16.57 14.11
C LEU A 68 0.49 15.70 14.89
N SER A 69 -0.80 15.88 14.61
CA SER A 69 -1.83 14.97 15.10
C SER A 69 -1.75 13.63 14.38
N ARG A 70 -2.32 12.58 14.97
CA ARG A 70 -2.28 11.23 14.42
C ARG A 70 -2.89 11.12 13.01
N ASP A 71 -3.96 11.85 12.74
CA ASP A 71 -4.59 11.93 11.41
C ASP A 71 -3.69 12.65 10.39
N GLN A 72 -2.93 13.66 10.81
CA GLN A 72 -1.93 14.30 9.97
C GLN A 72 -0.76 13.36 9.67
N VAL A 73 -0.27 12.61 10.66
CA VAL A 73 0.75 11.57 10.45
C VAL A 73 0.24 10.55 9.44
N LEU A 74 -0.97 10.02 9.61
CA LEU A 74 -1.55 9.08 8.64
C LEU A 74 -1.70 9.69 7.25
N SER A 75 -2.04 10.98 7.15
CA SER A 75 -2.11 11.69 5.87
C SER A 75 -0.73 11.74 5.19
N VAL A 76 0.34 12.00 5.93
CA VAL A 76 1.71 11.99 5.39
C VAL A 76 2.10 10.58 4.91
N LEU A 77 1.81 9.54 5.68
CA LEU A 77 2.10 8.16 5.27
C LEU A 77 1.37 7.79 3.96
N ILE A 78 0.09 8.17 3.82
CA ILE A 78 -0.67 7.94 2.59
C ILE A 78 -0.06 8.71 1.41
N GLN A 79 0.24 10.00 1.59
CA GLN A 79 0.84 10.82 0.54
C GLN A 79 2.24 10.35 0.14
N GLY A 80 3.06 9.92 1.12
CA GLY A 80 4.38 9.34 0.90
C GLY A 80 4.30 8.07 0.06
N GLN A 81 3.38 7.17 0.40
CA GLN A 81 3.14 5.96 -0.40
C GLN A 81 2.69 6.31 -1.83
N VAL A 82 1.79 7.28 -2.02
CA VAL A 82 1.41 7.73 -3.37
C VAL A 82 2.61 8.33 -4.10
N ALA A 83 3.46 9.12 -3.43
CA ALA A 83 4.67 9.67 -4.04
C ALA A 83 5.63 8.56 -4.51
N LEU A 84 5.84 7.52 -3.70
CA LEU A 84 6.62 6.34 -4.07
C LEU A 84 6.02 5.60 -5.27
N ASP A 85 4.71 5.38 -5.27
CA ASP A 85 4.02 4.70 -6.38
C ASP A 85 4.09 5.53 -7.67
N THR A 86 3.90 6.85 -7.59
CA THR A 86 4.07 7.77 -8.72
C THR A 86 5.51 7.75 -9.22
N ALA A 87 6.51 7.73 -8.33
CA ALA A 87 7.92 7.64 -8.71
C ALA A 87 8.18 6.36 -9.52
N ALA A 88 7.71 5.22 -9.01
CA ALA A 88 7.85 3.92 -9.66
C ALA A 88 7.12 3.88 -11.02
N LYS A 89 5.86 4.32 -11.08
CA LYS A 89 5.05 4.38 -12.31
C LYS A 89 5.70 5.23 -13.41
N ARG A 90 6.37 6.32 -13.03
CA ARG A 90 7.00 7.28 -13.95
C ARG A 90 8.49 7.02 -14.20
N GLY A 91 9.07 5.97 -13.61
CA GLY A 91 10.50 5.67 -13.73
C GLY A 91 11.41 6.74 -13.12
N ILE A 92 10.90 7.49 -12.12
CA ILE A 92 11.66 8.49 -11.38
C ILE A 92 12.41 7.78 -10.25
N THR A 93 13.74 7.90 -10.24
CA THR A 93 14.55 7.44 -9.11
C THR A 93 14.64 8.54 -8.05
N ILE A 94 14.36 8.18 -6.80
CA ILE A 94 14.63 8.98 -5.61
C ILE A 94 15.65 8.21 -4.76
N THR A 95 16.79 8.82 -4.50
CA THR A 95 17.86 8.23 -3.68
C THR A 95 17.80 8.74 -2.25
N ASP A 96 18.41 8.02 -1.32
CA ASP A 96 18.51 8.48 0.08
C ASP A 96 19.26 9.81 0.17
N ALA A 97 20.26 10.04 -0.69
CA ALA A 97 20.94 11.32 -0.78
C ALA A 97 20.01 12.47 -1.22
N ASP A 98 19.04 12.20 -2.11
CA ASP A 98 18.04 13.21 -2.50
C ASP A 98 17.11 13.55 -1.33
N ARG A 99 16.70 12.53 -0.55
CA ARG A 99 15.87 12.69 0.65
C ARG A 99 16.60 13.44 1.74
N ASP A 100 17.80 13.02 2.08
CA ASP A 100 18.65 13.65 3.10
C ASP A 100 18.90 15.13 2.75
N ALA A 101 19.03 15.47 1.46
CA ALA A 101 19.18 16.85 1.02
C ALA A 101 17.92 17.72 1.21
N GLN A 102 16.72 17.12 1.39
CA GLN A 102 15.50 17.86 1.75
C GLN A 102 15.32 18.03 3.25
N LEU A 103 16.03 17.24 4.06
CA LEU A 103 15.75 17.09 5.48
C LEU A 103 16.74 17.84 6.37
N ASN A 104 16.25 18.24 7.54
CA ASN A 104 17.14 18.71 8.60
C ASN A 104 17.96 17.51 9.14
N PRO A 105 19.30 17.56 9.13
CA PRO A 105 20.11 16.44 9.63
C PRO A 105 19.81 16.02 11.07
N ALA A 106 19.28 16.93 11.90
CA ALA A 106 18.84 16.61 13.26
C ALA A 106 17.68 15.61 13.30
N VAL A 107 16.77 15.67 12.32
CA VAL A 107 15.64 14.72 12.20
C VAL A 107 16.14 13.32 11.87
N LEU A 108 17.20 13.20 11.06
CA LEU A 108 17.81 11.93 10.69
C LEU A 108 18.48 11.20 11.88
N GLN A 109 18.72 11.89 13.00
CA GLN A 109 19.25 11.29 14.23
C GLN A 109 18.16 10.69 15.13
N ILE A 110 16.88 10.93 14.81
CA ILE A 110 15.74 10.44 15.58
C ILE A 110 15.19 9.22 14.84
N ALA A 111 15.54 8.03 15.31
CA ALA A 111 15.24 6.77 14.64
C ALA A 111 13.76 6.63 14.27
N ASP A 112 12.85 6.96 15.18
CA ASP A 112 11.40 6.83 14.96
C ASP A 112 10.83 7.88 14.00
N ALA A 113 11.52 9.00 13.78
CA ALA A 113 11.09 10.08 12.88
C ALA A 113 11.62 9.91 11.45
N HIS A 114 12.60 9.03 11.26
CA HIS A 114 13.34 8.92 10.00
C HIS A 114 12.46 8.56 8.81
N GLU A 115 11.66 7.50 8.93
CA GLU A 115 10.76 7.05 7.85
C GLU A 115 9.68 8.10 7.52
N LEU A 116 9.06 8.70 8.54
CA LEU A 116 8.07 9.77 8.32
C LEU A 116 8.70 11.00 7.63
N ALA A 117 9.94 11.32 7.96
CA ALA A 117 10.68 12.39 7.30
C ALA A 117 10.98 12.03 5.83
N TYR A 118 11.30 10.77 5.55
CA TYR A 118 11.52 10.28 4.18
C TYR A 118 10.24 10.34 3.36
N ASP A 119 9.09 9.96 3.91
CA ASP A 119 7.78 10.11 3.24
C ASP A 119 7.50 11.57 2.88
N LEU A 120 7.78 12.50 3.80
CA LEU A 120 7.62 13.93 3.55
C LEU A 120 8.59 14.44 2.46
N ALA A 121 9.83 13.95 2.46
CA ALA A 121 10.81 14.28 1.44
C ALA A 121 10.37 13.76 0.06
N ASP A 122 9.81 12.54 -0.02
CA ASP A 122 9.33 11.94 -1.26
C ASP A 122 8.16 12.74 -1.85
N VAL A 123 7.21 13.18 -1.01
CA VAL A 123 6.13 14.08 -1.43
C VAL A 123 6.70 15.37 -2.04
N GLN A 124 7.66 16.01 -1.39
CA GLN A 124 8.27 17.25 -1.88
C GLN A 124 9.05 17.04 -3.19
N LEU A 125 9.84 15.97 -3.27
CA LEU A 125 10.66 15.64 -4.43
C LEU A 125 9.81 15.32 -5.65
N ILE A 126 8.74 14.53 -5.48
CA ILE A 126 7.83 14.20 -6.57
C ILE A 126 7.05 15.42 -6.99
N THR A 127 6.46 16.17 -6.05
CA THR A 127 5.76 17.42 -6.34
C THR A 127 6.64 18.39 -7.13
N LYS A 128 7.91 18.52 -6.77
CA LYS A 128 8.88 19.37 -7.50
C LYS A 128 9.17 18.86 -8.92
N LYS A 129 9.16 17.54 -9.14
CA LYS A 129 9.48 16.92 -10.44
C LYS A 129 8.30 16.94 -11.41
N ILE A 130 7.07 16.69 -10.93
CA ILE A 130 5.89 16.57 -11.79
C ILE A 130 4.94 17.77 -11.72
N GLY A 131 5.08 18.62 -10.70
CA GLY A 131 4.20 19.76 -10.41
C GLY A 131 3.08 19.42 -9.42
N GLU A 132 2.63 20.43 -8.68
CA GLU A 132 1.57 20.30 -7.66
C GLU A 132 0.25 19.78 -8.24
N ASP A 133 -0.19 20.32 -9.39
CA ASP A 133 -1.43 19.90 -10.04
C ASP A 133 -1.40 18.44 -10.50
N GLU A 134 -0.24 17.96 -10.97
CA GLU A 134 -0.08 16.56 -11.38
C GLU A 134 -0.01 15.65 -10.16
N PHE A 135 0.71 16.02 -9.11
CA PHE A 135 0.73 15.22 -7.88
C PHE A 135 -0.66 15.13 -7.23
N LYS A 136 -1.44 16.22 -7.27
CA LYS A 136 -2.83 16.20 -6.84
C LYS A 136 -3.67 15.20 -7.66
N LYS A 137 -3.49 15.13 -8.97
CA LYS A 137 -4.18 14.13 -9.80
C LYS A 137 -3.78 12.71 -9.44
N GLU A 138 -2.51 12.47 -9.10
CA GLU A 138 -2.05 11.16 -8.64
C GLU A 138 -2.75 10.78 -7.32
N LEU A 139 -2.87 11.71 -6.36
CA LEU A 139 -3.63 11.49 -5.11
C LEU A 139 -5.12 11.22 -5.37
N GLU A 140 -5.72 11.87 -6.36
CA GLU A 140 -7.11 11.64 -6.75
C GLU A 140 -7.34 10.31 -7.49
N GLN A 141 -6.29 9.77 -8.13
CA GLN A 141 -6.33 8.53 -8.90
C GLN A 141 -5.91 7.30 -8.10
N ALA A 142 -5.17 7.48 -7.01
CA ALA A 142 -4.75 6.40 -6.12
C ALA A 142 -5.96 5.70 -5.48
N ASP A 143 -5.95 4.38 -5.45
CA ASP A 143 -6.94 3.58 -4.73
C ASP A 143 -6.58 3.55 -3.25
N VAL A 144 -7.15 4.49 -2.49
CA VAL A 144 -6.90 4.64 -1.05
C VAL A 144 -8.12 4.18 -0.26
N THR A 145 -7.93 3.12 0.53
CA THR A 145 -8.93 2.65 1.49
C THR A 145 -8.42 2.81 2.91
N VAL A 146 -8.95 3.78 3.65
CA VAL A 146 -8.65 3.98 5.09
C VAL A 146 -9.62 3.17 5.94
N ASN A 147 -9.10 2.53 6.97
CA ASN A 147 -9.90 1.85 7.98
C ASN A 147 -10.78 2.87 8.73
N PRO A 148 -12.12 2.71 8.74
CA PRO A 148 -13.04 3.70 9.31
C PRO A 148 -12.78 4.08 10.77
N ARG A 149 -12.09 3.22 11.53
CA ARG A 149 -11.66 3.52 12.91
C ARG A 149 -10.70 4.72 12.98
N TYR A 150 -9.91 4.94 11.95
CA TYR A 150 -8.87 5.97 11.88
C TYR A 150 -9.32 7.21 11.10
N GLY A 151 -10.39 7.09 10.32
CA GLY A 151 -11.00 8.20 9.60
C GLY A 151 -11.46 7.80 8.21
N SER A 152 -11.59 8.81 7.35
CA SER A 152 -11.89 8.65 5.93
C SER A 152 -10.93 9.46 5.08
N TRP A 153 -10.66 8.97 3.88
CA TRP A 153 -9.88 9.66 2.86
C TRP A 153 -10.79 9.99 1.68
N ASP A 154 -10.89 11.27 1.32
CA ASP A 154 -11.54 11.72 0.10
C ASP A 154 -10.67 12.79 -0.57
N PRO A 155 -9.81 12.41 -1.53
CA PRO A 155 -8.84 13.32 -2.13
C PRO A 155 -9.49 14.46 -2.94
N LYS A 156 -10.79 14.35 -3.26
CA LYS A 156 -11.55 15.41 -3.94
C LYS A 156 -12.13 16.45 -2.98
N GLN A 157 -12.29 16.07 -1.71
CA GLN A 157 -12.76 16.97 -0.65
C GLN A 157 -11.63 17.52 0.20
N SER A 158 -10.67 16.68 0.57
CA SER A 158 -9.47 17.04 1.33
C SER A 158 -8.31 16.10 0.99
N LEU A 159 -7.11 16.64 0.82
CA LEU A 159 -5.89 15.84 0.68
C LEU A 159 -5.36 15.33 2.04
N THR A 160 -6.24 15.27 3.04
CA THR A 160 -5.94 14.84 4.40
C THR A 160 -6.98 13.84 4.87
N VAL A 161 -6.57 12.96 5.78
CA VAL A 161 -7.49 12.10 6.51
C VAL A 161 -8.43 12.96 7.33
N ILE A 162 -9.72 12.73 7.16
CA ILE A 162 -10.76 13.33 7.99
C ILE A 162 -10.96 12.39 9.18
N PRO A 163 -10.68 12.82 10.42
CA PRO A 163 -10.83 11.95 11.58
C PRO A 163 -12.27 11.49 11.72
N GLY A 164 -12.46 10.20 11.96
CA GLY A 164 -13.77 9.66 12.27
C GLY A 164 -14.26 10.26 13.58
N THR A 165 -15.56 10.56 13.69
CA THR A 165 -16.17 11.02 14.94
C THR A 165 -16.20 9.85 15.94
N GLY A 166 -15.05 9.53 16.52
CA GLY A 166 -14.94 8.69 17.70
C GLY A 166 -15.59 9.44 18.85
N SER A 167 -16.89 9.22 19.02
CA SER A 167 -17.75 9.89 19.99
C SER A 167 -17.40 9.51 21.44
N LEU A 168 -16.21 9.85 21.94
CA LEU A 168 -15.83 9.70 23.35
C LEU A 168 -14.69 10.66 23.74
N SER A 169 -14.85 11.98 23.60
CA SER A 169 -14.05 12.99 24.34
C SER A 169 -14.61 14.43 24.23
N ASP A 170 -15.93 14.62 24.39
CA ASP A 170 -16.48 15.97 24.70
C ASP A 170 -17.10 16.06 26.11
N VAL A 171 -17.09 14.98 26.89
CA VAL A 171 -17.68 14.92 28.26
C VAL A 171 -16.60 14.96 29.36
N ALA A 172 -15.59 15.81 29.22
CA ALA A 172 -14.63 16.04 30.31
C ALA A 172 -14.26 17.52 30.55
N LYS A 173 -14.80 18.46 29.78
CA LYS A 173 -14.57 19.91 29.99
C LYS A 173 -15.84 20.67 30.40
N THR A 174 -16.62 20.15 31.33
CA THR A 174 -17.58 20.98 32.09
C THR A 174 -17.84 20.40 33.47
N ARG A 175 -16.94 20.72 34.42
CA ARG A 175 -17.36 20.87 35.82
C ARG A 175 -16.58 22.01 36.46
N PRO A 176 -17.17 23.21 36.63
CA PRO A 176 -16.61 24.17 37.56
C PRO A 176 -16.68 23.54 38.96
N GLN A 177 -15.52 23.32 39.58
CA GLN A 177 -15.45 23.12 41.02
C GLN A 177 -15.77 24.47 41.66
N GLN A 178 -16.67 24.43 42.65
CA GLN A 178 -17.29 25.56 43.32
C GLN A 178 -16.29 26.54 43.93
#